data_AF-A0A4Y3QNU0-F1
#
_entry.id   AF-A0A4Y3QNU0-F1
#
_cell.length_a   1.000
_cell.length_b   1.000
_cell.length_c   1.000
_cell.angle_alpha   90.00
_cell.angle_beta   90.00
_cell.angle_gamma   90.00
#
_symmetry.space_group_name_H-M   'P 1'
#
loop_
_entity.id
_entity.type
_entity.pdbx_description
1 polymer ?
#
loop_
_entity_poly.entity_id
_entity_poly.type
_entity_poly.pdbx_seq_one_letter_code
_entity_poly.pdbx_strand_id
1 'polypeptide(L)'
;MAEGYSSRAQRVSLALLLSSVLLVVSACGTSKEAEMSPDEARNALVSTIEASAAQLDVAGWSRSHAPEVGDCGARAGMRANYSFTYGAPAPEGHHEADARAVADYWRSLGMDVRLVESPAYVVYGSGGPVEGLTFSTGPGNYFIAGESLCASGDADELRKQDNG
;
A
#
# COMPACT_ATOMS: atom_id res chain seq x y z
N MET A 1 -14.65 -94.86 4.14
CA MET A 1 -13.28 -94.62 4.67
C MET A 1 -13.36 -93.45 5.66
N ALA A 2 -12.46 -93.44 6.63
CA ALA A 2 -12.60 -92.96 8.01
C ALA A 2 -12.75 -91.45 8.26
N GLU A 3 -13.24 -91.16 9.47
CA GLU A 3 -13.25 -89.91 10.23
C GLU A 3 -11.85 -89.26 10.40
N GLY A 4 -11.83 -87.96 10.72
CA GLY A 4 -10.62 -87.27 11.19
C GLY A 4 -10.88 -85.86 11.69
N TYR A 5 -11.10 -85.73 13.00
CA TYR A 5 -11.21 -84.50 13.79
C TYR A 5 -9.81 -83.96 14.17
N SER A 6 -9.66 -82.65 14.41
CA SER A 6 -8.85 -82.03 15.50
C SER A 6 -8.09 -80.74 15.14
N SER A 7 -8.69 -79.63 15.56
CA SER A 7 -8.16 -78.52 16.40
C SER A 7 -6.64 -78.37 16.65
N ARG A 8 -6.06 -77.18 16.41
CA ARG A 8 -5.66 -76.14 17.42
C ARG A 8 -4.64 -75.10 16.88
N ALA A 9 -4.62 -73.95 17.59
CA ALA A 9 -3.62 -72.87 17.63
C ALA A 9 -3.83 -71.71 16.63
N GLN A 10 -4.65 -70.70 16.95
CA GLN A 10 -4.36 -69.56 17.84
C GLN A 10 -3.26 -68.63 17.30
N ARG A 11 -3.68 -67.56 16.61
CA ARG A 11 -3.01 -66.25 16.66
C ARG A 11 -4.07 -65.17 16.71
N VAL A 12 -4.38 -64.75 17.92
CA VAL A 12 -5.12 -63.52 18.20
C VAL A 12 -4.16 -62.38 17.91
N SER A 13 -4.48 -61.54 16.93
CA SER A 13 -3.85 -60.23 16.78
C SER A 13 -4.95 -59.19 16.93
N LEU A 14 -5.09 -58.70 18.16
CA LEU A 14 -5.70 -57.40 18.45
C LEU A 14 -4.92 -56.34 17.66
N ALA A 15 -5.61 -55.58 16.81
CA ALA A 15 -5.10 -54.31 16.30
C ALA A 15 -6.07 -53.21 16.73
N LEU A 16 -5.49 -52.21 17.39
CA LEU A 16 -6.15 -51.23 18.23
C LEU A 16 -7.02 -50.24 17.44
N LEU A 17 -8.14 -49.87 18.07
CA LEU A 17 -9.01 -48.75 17.74
C LEU A 17 -8.22 -47.42 17.82
N LEU A 18 -8.18 -46.68 16.70
CA LEU A 18 -7.78 -45.27 16.68
C LEU A 18 -8.98 -44.44 16.22
N SER A 19 -9.84 -44.09 17.17
CA SER A 19 -10.92 -43.11 16.97
C SER A 19 -10.30 -41.72 16.94
N SER A 20 -10.14 -41.18 15.73
CA SER A 20 -9.72 -39.80 15.49
C SER A 20 -10.85 -38.83 15.83
N VAL A 21 -10.74 -38.17 16.99
CA VAL A 21 -11.59 -37.05 17.39
C VAL A 21 -11.20 -35.82 16.56
N LEU A 22 -12.05 -35.44 15.60
CA LEU A 22 -11.94 -34.17 14.87
C LEU A 22 -12.43 -33.03 15.77
N LEU A 23 -11.50 -32.35 16.44
CA LEU A 23 -11.75 -31.07 17.10
C LEU A 23 -11.89 -29.98 16.03
N VAL A 24 -13.13 -29.64 15.67
CA VAL A 24 -13.42 -28.45 14.86
C VAL A 24 -13.31 -27.23 15.78
N VAL A 25 -12.13 -26.60 15.79
CA VAL A 25 -11.98 -25.28 16.41
C VAL A 25 -12.55 -24.26 15.42
N SER A 26 -13.80 -23.84 15.66
CA SER A 26 -14.36 -22.64 15.03
C SER A 26 -13.64 -21.42 15.58
N ALA A 27 -12.48 -21.11 15.00
CA ALA A 27 -11.87 -19.82 15.18
C ALA A 27 -12.76 -18.79 14.46
N CYS A 28 -13.55 -18.04 15.21
CA CYS A 28 -13.91 -16.68 14.81
C CYS A 28 -12.61 -15.88 14.73
N GLY A 29 -11.87 -16.06 13.63
CA GLY A 29 -10.87 -15.12 13.21
C GLY A 29 -11.63 -13.89 12.75
N THR A 30 -11.84 -12.93 13.64
CA THR A 30 -11.89 -11.54 13.24
C THR A 30 -10.67 -11.35 12.34
N SER A 31 -10.91 -11.20 11.05
CA SER A 31 -9.89 -10.81 10.08
C SER A 31 -9.32 -9.51 10.60
N LYS A 32 -8.20 -9.61 11.29
CA LYS A 32 -7.23 -8.54 11.45
C LYS A 32 -6.62 -8.36 10.05
N GLU A 33 -7.44 -7.94 9.09
CA GLU A 33 -6.94 -7.20 7.94
C GLU A 33 -6.21 -6.03 8.58
N ALA A 34 -4.88 -6.05 8.47
CA ALA A 34 -4.05 -5.01 9.00
C ALA A 34 -4.43 -3.74 8.22
N GLU A 35 -5.32 -2.94 8.80
CA GLU A 35 -5.50 -1.57 8.37
C GLU A 35 -4.14 -0.89 8.53
N MET A 36 -3.63 -0.34 7.43
CA MET A 36 -2.35 0.36 7.38
C MET A 36 -2.32 1.43 8.48
N SER A 37 -1.24 1.49 9.24
CA SER A 37 -1.03 2.54 10.23
C SER A 37 -0.78 3.91 9.56
N PRO A 38 -1.01 5.03 10.26
CA PRO A 38 -0.68 6.36 9.71
C PRO A 38 0.79 6.50 9.29
N ASP A 39 1.72 5.88 10.03
CA ASP A 39 3.15 5.88 9.69
C ASP A 39 3.43 5.11 8.40
N GLU A 40 2.81 3.95 8.22
CA GLU A 40 2.93 3.18 6.97
C GLU A 40 2.33 3.94 5.79
N ALA A 41 1.20 4.62 5.99
CA ALA A 41 0.56 5.46 4.97
C ALA A 41 1.45 6.65 4.58
N ARG A 42 2.05 7.34 5.56
CA ARG A 42 3.03 8.40 5.33
C ARG A 42 4.24 7.90 4.55
N ASN A 43 4.81 6.77 4.96
CA ASN A 43 6.00 6.20 4.33
C ASN A 43 5.70 5.73 2.90
N ALA A 44 4.52 5.15 2.66
CA ALA A 44 4.06 4.78 1.32
C ALA A 44 3.93 6.01 0.41
N LEU A 45 3.37 7.11 0.93
CA LEU A 45 3.28 8.38 0.19
C LEU A 45 4.66 8.93 -0.18
N VAL A 46 5.54 9.10 0.81
CA VAL A 46 6.87 9.68 0.60
C VAL A 46 7.67 8.82 -0.39
N SER A 47 7.72 7.51 -0.17
CA SER A 47 8.47 6.60 -1.04
C SER A 47 7.91 6.55 -2.46
N THR A 48 6.59 6.60 -2.64
CA THR A 48 5.98 6.63 -3.99
C THR A 48 6.33 7.93 -4.71
N ILE A 49 6.28 9.08 -4.02
CA ILE A 49 6.64 10.38 -4.60
C ILE A 49 8.12 10.43 -4.98
N GLU A 50 9.02 10.00 -4.08
CA GLU A 50 10.46 9.98 -4.34
C GLU A 50 10.83 8.98 -5.44
N ALA A 51 10.20 7.81 -5.49
CA ALA A 51 10.40 6.83 -6.55
C ALA A 51 9.86 7.30 -7.91
N SER A 52 8.80 8.12 -7.91
CA SER A 52 8.27 8.77 -9.11
C SER A 52 9.25 9.79 -9.66
N ALA A 53 9.83 10.63 -8.78
CA ALA A 53 10.90 11.56 -9.16
C ALA A 53 12.13 10.83 -9.71
N ALA A 54 12.49 9.68 -9.13
CA ALA A 54 13.61 8.86 -9.59
C ALA A 54 13.40 8.21 -10.97
N GLN A 55 12.19 8.26 -11.55
CA GLN A 55 11.97 7.87 -12.95
C GLN A 55 12.50 8.92 -13.93
N LEU A 56 12.83 10.11 -13.44
CA LEU A 56 13.22 11.26 -14.25
C LEU A 56 14.71 11.55 -14.02
N ASP A 57 15.44 11.80 -15.11
CA ASP A 57 16.84 12.26 -15.04
C ASP A 57 16.90 13.78 -14.79
N VAL A 58 16.29 14.21 -13.68
CA VAL A 58 16.18 15.63 -13.28
C VAL A 58 16.87 15.82 -11.94
N ALA A 59 17.82 16.76 -11.89
CA ALA A 59 18.54 17.09 -10.66
C ALA A 59 17.78 18.13 -9.82
N GLY A 60 18.11 18.20 -8.52
CA GLY A 60 17.64 19.27 -7.63
C GLY A 60 16.30 19.01 -6.95
N TRP A 61 15.81 17.77 -6.97
CA TRP A 61 14.62 17.39 -6.22
C TRP A 61 14.81 17.64 -4.71
N SER A 62 13.82 18.28 -4.10
CA SER A 62 13.82 18.63 -2.69
C SER A 62 12.40 18.76 -2.14
N ARG A 63 12.27 18.54 -0.83
CA ARG A 63 11.03 18.81 -0.09
C ARG A 63 11.07 20.22 0.48
N SER A 64 9.96 20.95 0.39
CA SER A 64 9.81 22.27 1.03
C SER A 64 9.42 22.17 2.51
N HIS A 65 8.77 21.08 2.89
CA HIS A 65 8.27 20.80 4.24
C HIS A 65 8.29 19.29 4.51
N ALA A 66 8.16 18.90 5.78
CA ALA A 66 7.86 17.51 6.14
C ALA A 66 6.44 17.14 5.68
N PRO A 67 6.11 15.85 5.51
CA PRO A 67 4.73 15.43 5.27
C PRO A 67 3.77 16.01 6.32
N GLU A 68 2.66 16.57 5.88
CA GLU A 68 1.71 17.27 6.75
C GLU A 68 0.52 16.37 7.09
N VAL A 69 0.15 16.29 8.37
CA VAL A 69 -0.98 15.48 8.83
C VAL A 69 -2.31 16.19 8.53
N GLY A 70 -3.25 15.46 7.94
CA GLY A 70 -4.63 15.87 7.68
C GLY A 70 -5.66 14.94 8.35
N ASP A 71 -6.90 15.42 8.43
CA ASP A 71 -8.07 14.60 8.78
C ASP A 71 -8.77 14.15 7.49
N CYS A 72 -9.05 12.84 7.37
CA CYS A 72 -9.70 12.26 6.18
C CYS A 72 -11.00 11.50 6.49
N GLY A 73 -11.41 11.47 7.78
CA GLY A 73 -12.64 10.82 8.23
C GLY A 73 -13.85 11.74 8.30
N ALA A 74 -15.05 11.15 8.38
CA ALA A 74 -16.31 11.90 8.53
C ALA A 74 -16.40 12.69 9.86
N ARG A 75 -15.59 12.35 10.85
CA ARG A 75 -15.38 13.13 12.09
C ARG A 75 -13.88 13.19 12.38
N ALA A 76 -13.44 14.34 12.86
CA ALA A 76 -12.06 14.56 13.29
C ALA A 76 -11.63 13.58 14.39
N GLY A 77 -10.35 13.26 14.44
CA GLY A 77 -9.75 12.41 15.48
C GLY A 77 -9.97 10.90 15.30
N MET A 78 -10.60 10.47 14.20
CA MET A 78 -10.82 9.04 13.93
C MET A 78 -9.92 8.49 12.83
N ARG A 79 -9.70 9.28 11.76
CA ARG A 79 -8.86 8.88 10.64
C ARG A 79 -8.00 10.05 10.19
N ALA A 80 -6.75 9.75 9.89
CA ALA A 80 -5.76 10.71 9.44
C ALA A 80 -5.11 10.26 8.13
N ASN A 81 -4.66 11.23 7.36
CA ASN A 81 -3.80 11.03 6.20
C ASN A 81 -2.62 11.99 6.27
N TYR A 82 -1.73 11.86 5.30
CA TYR A 82 -0.60 12.77 5.11
C TYR A 82 -0.66 13.37 3.72
N SER A 83 -0.28 14.63 3.59
CA SER A 83 0.05 15.25 2.31
C SER A 83 1.57 15.46 2.21
N PHE A 84 2.10 15.40 0.99
CA PHE A 84 3.52 15.65 0.75
C PHE A 84 3.74 16.24 -0.63
N THR A 85 4.68 17.17 -0.72
CA THR A 85 5.10 17.79 -1.98
C THR A 85 6.62 17.70 -2.13
N TYR A 86 7.06 17.29 -3.31
CA TYR A 86 8.45 17.16 -3.70
C TYR A 86 8.66 17.85 -5.04
N GLY A 87 9.66 18.71 -5.16
CA GLY A 87 9.82 19.55 -6.35
C GLY A 87 11.28 19.70 -6.78
N ALA A 88 11.46 19.97 -8.07
CA ALA A 88 12.75 20.22 -8.68
C ALA A 88 12.67 21.48 -9.58
N PRO A 89 13.77 22.21 -9.78
CA PRO A 89 13.85 23.19 -10.85
C PRO A 89 13.41 22.56 -12.17
N ALA A 90 12.59 23.26 -12.97
CA ALA A 90 12.20 22.68 -14.25
C ALA A 90 13.43 22.50 -15.15
N PRO A 91 13.63 21.29 -15.71
CA PRO A 91 14.65 21.07 -16.72
C PRO A 91 14.27 21.81 -18.02
N GLU A 92 15.27 22.04 -18.85
CA GLU A 92 15.05 22.50 -20.22
C GLU A 92 14.49 21.35 -21.08
N GLY A 93 13.27 21.50 -21.59
CA GLY A 93 12.65 20.53 -22.50
C GLY A 93 12.13 19.25 -21.82
N HIS A 94 11.74 18.26 -22.64
CA HIS A 94 11.30 16.91 -22.25
C HIS A 94 10.02 16.78 -21.40
N HIS A 95 9.28 17.86 -21.14
CA HIS A 95 8.03 17.84 -20.36
C HIS A 95 7.04 16.73 -20.77
N GLU A 96 6.84 16.51 -22.07
CA GLU A 96 5.97 15.43 -22.55
C GLU A 96 6.52 14.04 -22.17
N ALA A 97 7.80 13.81 -22.43
CA ALA A 97 8.45 12.53 -22.19
C ALA A 97 8.46 12.20 -20.69
N ASP A 98 8.76 13.19 -19.86
CA ASP A 98 8.76 13.05 -18.40
C ASP A 98 7.35 12.75 -17.87
N ALA A 99 6.34 13.46 -18.36
CA ALA A 99 4.96 13.21 -17.98
C ALA A 99 4.49 11.81 -18.41
N ARG A 100 4.90 11.33 -19.58
CA ARG A 100 4.62 9.96 -20.02
C ARG A 100 5.34 8.93 -19.15
N ALA A 101 6.61 9.16 -18.79
CA ALA A 101 7.37 8.27 -17.91
C ALA A 101 6.72 8.12 -16.52
N VAL A 102 6.31 9.23 -15.91
CA VAL A 102 5.58 9.21 -14.62
C VAL A 102 4.23 8.52 -14.77
N ALA A 103 3.49 8.82 -15.84
CA ALA A 103 2.20 8.19 -16.10
C ALA A 103 2.31 6.66 -16.23
N ASP A 104 3.32 6.17 -16.95
CA ASP A 104 3.55 4.74 -17.13
C ASP A 104 4.00 4.06 -15.84
N TYR A 105 4.86 4.73 -15.06
CA TYR A 105 5.24 4.26 -13.73
C TYR A 105 4.02 4.11 -12.82
N TRP A 106 3.15 5.12 -12.73
CA TRP A 106 1.95 5.03 -11.89
C TRP A 106 0.97 3.96 -12.35
N ARG A 107 0.81 3.76 -13.66
CA ARG A 107 0.04 2.61 -14.18
C ARG A 107 0.64 1.27 -13.73
N SER A 108 1.97 1.16 -13.71
CA SER A 108 2.66 -0.05 -13.26
C SER A 108 2.43 -0.36 -11.77
N LEU A 109 2.12 0.67 -10.96
CA LEU A 109 1.71 0.53 -9.56
C LEU A 109 0.22 0.19 -9.39
N GLY A 110 -0.53 0.00 -10.49
CA GLY A 110 -1.96 -0.28 -10.46
C GLY A 110 -2.85 0.95 -10.22
N MET A 111 -2.32 2.15 -10.46
CA MET A 111 -3.09 3.39 -10.36
C MET A 111 -3.92 3.65 -11.62
N ASP A 112 -5.06 4.31 -11.45
CA ASP A 112 -5.78 4.94 -12.54
C ASP A 112 -5.09 6.27 -12.89
N VAL A 113 -4.77 6.48 -14.17
CA VAL A 113 -3.92 7.60 -14.61
C VAL A 113 -4.56 8.43 -15.73
N ARG A 114 -4.60 9.74 -15.54
CA ARG A 114 -5.03 10.74 -16.53
C ARG A 114 -3.90 11.74 -16.82
N LEU A 115 -3.49 11.80 -18.09
CA LEU A 115 -2.54 12.79 -18.60
C LEU A 115 -3.28 13.96 -19.26
N VAL A 116 -2.98 15.18 -18.84
CA VAL A 116 -3.40 16.44 -19.46
C VAL A 116 -2.18 17.03 -20.17
N GLU A 117 -2.35 17.49 -21.41
CA GLU A 117 -1.23 17.96 -22.25
C GLU A 117 -1.15 19.49 -22.37
N SER A 118 -2.18 20.22 -21.92
CA SER A 118 -2.27 21.68 -22.08
C SER A 118 -2.98 22.34 -20.89
N PRO A 119 -2.54 23.52 -20.42
CA PRO A 119 -1.44 24.37 -20.94
C PRO A 119 -0.03 23.89 -20.55
N ALA A 120 0.07 22.90 -19.66
CA ALA A 120 1.30 22.19 -19.31
C ALA A 120 0.97 20.70 -19.17
N TYR A 121 1.99 19.84 -19.19
CA TYR A 121 1.79 18.42 -18.96
C TYR A 121 1.54 18.17 -17.48
N VAL A 122 0.38 17.59 -17.17
CA VAL A 122 -0.01 17.23 -15.81
C VAL A 122 -0.53 15.80 -15.78
N VAL A 123 0.06 14.98 -14.92
CA VAL A 123 -0.37 13.60 -14.66
C VAL A 123 -1.14 13.60 -13.35
N TYR A 124 -2.33 13.01 -13.38
CA TYR A 124 -3.11 12.70 -12.18
C TYR A 124 -3.16 11.18 -12.03
N GLY A 125 -2.83 10.69 -10.84
CA GLY A 125 -2.95 9.29 -10.45
C GLY A 125 -3.91 9.14 -9.27
N SER A 126 -4.73 8.09 -9.25
CA SER A 126 -5.58 7.73 -8.10
C SER A 126 -5.56 6.23 -7.84
N GLY A 127 -5.70 5.86 -6.57
CA GLY A 127 -5.62 4.46 -6.13
C GLY A 127 -4.18 3.93 -6.09
N GLY A 128 -4.03 2.62 -5.89
CA GLY A 128 -2.72 1.99 -5.70
C GLY A 128 -2.18 2.18 -4.26
N PRO A 129 -0.89 2.52 -4.07
CA PRO A 129 -0.27 2.61 -2.74
C PRO A 129 -0.65 3.89 -1.95
N VAL A 130 -1.35 4.82 -2.58
CA VAL A 130 -1.71 6.15 -2.06
C VAL A 130 -3.14 6.50 -2.48
N GLU A 131 -3.72 7.56 -1.92
CA GLU A 131 -5.06 8.01 -2.32
C GLU A 131 -5.01 8.65 -3.72
N GLY A 132 -4.06 9.56 -3.91
CA GLY A 132 -3.84 10.19 -5.21
C GLY A 132 -2.55 11.00 -5.28
N LEU A 133 -2.09 11.19 -6.52
CA LEU A 133 -0.88 11.92 -6.87
C LEU A 133 -1.14 12.89 -8.03
N THR A 134 -0.36 13.96 -8.07
CA THR A 134 -0.27 14.89 -9.19
C THR A 134 1.19 15.17 -9.51
N PHE A 135 1.57 15.03 -10.78
CA PHE A 135 2.86 15.48 -11.30
C PHE A 135 2.60 16.58 -12.32
N SER A 136 3.22 17.73 -12.16
CA SER A 136 3.09 18.86 -13.08
C SER A 136 4.46 19.29 -13.57
N THR A 137 4.55 19.59 -14.86
CA THR A 137 5.76 20.13 -15.49
C THR A 137 5.81 21.66 -15.49
N GLY A 138 4.81 22.36 -14.92
CA GLY A 138 4.83 23.82 -14.77
C GLY A 138 3.48 24.52 -14.89
N PRO A 139 3.47 25.87 -15.00
CA PRO A 139 4.64 26.75 -15.18
C PRO A 139 5.55 26.82 -13.95
N GLY A 140 6.85 27.06 -14.16
CA GLY A 140 7.84 27.18 -13.07
C GLY A 140 8.58 25.88 -12.84
N ASN A 141 8.49 25.32 -11.64
CA ASN A 141 9.20 24.10 -11.23
C ASN A 141 8.39 22.85 -11.56
N TYR A 142 9.09 21.71 -11.64
CA TYR A 142 8.43 20.41 -11.54
C TYR A 142 7.99 20.18 -10.10
N PHE A 143 6.82 19.57 -9.93
CA PHE A 143 6.40 19.09 -8.61
C PHE A 143 5.60 17.80 -8.72
N ILE A 144 5.81 16.94 -7.73
CA ILE A 144 4.99 15.78 -7.45
C ILE A 144 4.38 16.01 -6.07
N ALA A 145 3.06 15.98 -5.99
CA ALA A 145 2.33 16.15 -4.74
C ALA A 145 1.26 15.06 -4.62
N GLY A 146 0.83 14.77 -3.40
CA GLY A 146 -0.26 13.83 -3.21
C GLY A 146 -0.64 13.61 -1.77
N GLU A 147 -1.54 12.66 -1.59
CA GLU A 147 -2.13 12.29 -0.30
C GLU A 147 -2.00 10.80 -0.06
N SER A 148 -1.66 10.42 1.17
CA SER A 148 -1.60 9.02 1.59
C SER A 148 -2.99 8.42 1.65
N LEU A 149 -3.06 7.09 1.69
CA LEU A 149 -4.28 6.41 2.10
C LEU A 149 -4.74 6.90 3.48
N CYS A 150 -6.05 6.94 3.66
CA CYS A 150 -6.66 7.31 4.92
C CYS A 150 -6.53 6.16 5.93
N ALA A 151 -5.85 6.38 7.05
CA ALA A 151 -5.57 5.39 8.08
C ALA A 151 -6.31 5.72 9.40
N SER A 152 -6.53 4.72 10.25
CA SER A 152 -7.06 4.93 11.60
C SER A 152 -6.04 5.72 12.44
N GLY A 153 -6.45 6.86 13.01
CA GLY A 153 -5.56 7.73 13.77
C GLY A 153 -6.17 9.10 14.09
N ASP A 154 -5.72 9.71 15.18
CA ASP A 154 -6.07 11.08 15.56
C ASP A 154 -5.02 12.05 15.00
N ALA A 155 -5.45 12.93 14.10
CA ALA A 155 -4.56 13.87 13.43
C ALA A 155 -3.87 14.85 14.40
N ASP A 156 -4.52 15.27 15.48
CA ASP A 156 -3.92 16.19 16.45
C ASP A 156 -2.85 15.51 17.29
N GLU A 157 -3.06 14.24 17.65
CA GLU A 157 -2.03 13.46 18.33
C GLU A 157 -0.83 13.15 17.42
N LEU A 158 -1.08 12.86 16.15
CA LEU A 158 -0.01 12.68 15.16
C LEU A 158 0.78 13.97 14.94
N ARG A 159 0.12 15.13 14.83
CA ARG A 159 0.80 16.43 14.72
C ARG A 159 1.69 16.74 15.93
N LYS A 160 1.29 16.34 17.14
CA LYS A 160 2.11 16.50 18.34
C LYS A 160 3.33 15.57 18.32
N GLN A 161 3.18 14.36 17.79
CA GLN A 161 4.29 13.41 17.65
C GLN A 161 5.30 13.87 16.59
N ASP A 162 4.81 14.43 15.47
CA ASP A 162 5.66 14.85 14.36
C ASP A 162 6.38 16.20 14.62
N ASN A 163 5.82 17.07 15.47
CA ASN A 163 6.37 18.40 15.78
C ASN A 163 6.96 18.55 17.20
N GLY A 164 6.84 17.53 18.05
CA GLY A 164 7.30 17.54 19.45
C GLY A 164 8.74 17.10 19.59
#